data_AF-A0A9X2SGV7-F1
#
_entry.id   AF-A0A9X2SGV7-F1
#
_cell.length_a   1.000
_cell.length_b   1.000
_cell.length_c   1.000
_cell.angle_alpha   90.00
_cell.angle_beta   90.00
_cell.angle_gamma   90.00
#
_symmetry.space_group_name_H-M   'P 1'
#
loop_
_entity.id
_entity.type
_entity.pdbx_description
1 polymer ?
#
loop_
_entity_poly.entity_id
_entity_poly.type
_entity_poly.pdbx_seq_one_letter_code
_entity_poly.pdbx_strand_id
1 'polypeptide(L)' 'MRRVAIPPEETGAMALTPEQRYRGARLVASAASDAEDCASLLAVLGLEAADGVSGEHRSRADDRGWRRGSEAGT' A
#
# COMPACT_ATOMS: atom_id res chain seq x y z
N MET A 1 -11.18 -33.02 31.27
CA MET A 1 -10.86 -31.64 30.84
C MET A 1 -10.16 -31.71 29.49
N ARG A 2 -10.86 -31.36 28.42
CA ARG A 2 -10.35 -31.45 27.04
C ARG A 2 -9.39 -30.27 26.81
N ARG A 3 -8.10 -30.55 26.66
CA ARG A 3 -7.15 -29.57 26.11
C ARG A 3 -7.57 -29.36 24.64
N VAL A 4 -8.18 -28.22 24.35
CA VAL A 4 -8.35 -27.76 22.97
C VAL A 4 -6.95 -27.42 22.48
N ALA A 5 -6.38 -28.31 21.68
CA ALA A 5 -5.20 -27.99 20.90
C ALA A 5 -5.64 -26.93 19.89
N ILE A 6 -5.20 -25.69 20.09
CA ILE A 6 -5.33 -24.63 19.08
C ILE A 6 -4.39 -25.06 17.95
N PRO A 7 -4.88 -25.31 16.72
CA PRO A 7 -4.01 -25.61 15.60
C PRO A 7 -3.05 -24.42 15.37
N PRO A 8 -1.77 -24.64 15.06
CA PRO A 8 -0.84 -23.57 14.72
C PRO A 8 -1.04 -23.12 13.26
N GLU A 9 -2.29 -22.91 12.86
CA GLU A 9 -2.64 -22.50 11.51
C GLU A 9 -3.29 -21.12 11.64
N GLU A 10 -2.63 -20.12 11.05
CA GLU A 10 -3.10 -18.74 10.93
C GLU A 10 -2.78 -17.79 12.11
N THR A 11 -1.48 -17.66 12.46
CA THR A 11 -0.95 -16.28 12.41
C THR A 11 -1.09 -15.84 10.96
N GLY A 12 -2.28 -15.36 10.60
CA GLY A 12 -2.46 -14.66 9.35
C GLY A 12 -1.40 -13.57 9.36
N ALA A 13 -0.41 -13.70 8.49
CA ALA A 13 0.17 -12.52 7.90
C ALA A 13 -1.01 -11.83 7.21
N MET A 14 -1.82 -11.10 7.98
CA MET A 14 -2.92 -10.29 7.49
C MET A 14 -2.22 -9.22 6.68
N ALA A 15 -1.99 -9.51 5.39
CA ALA A 15 -1.40 -8.58 4.47
C ALA A 15 -2.22 -7.30 4.60
N LEU A 16 -1.57 -6.23 5.01
CA LEU A 16 -2.22 -4.95 5.24
C LEU A 16 -2.97 -4.57 3.95
N THR A 17 -4.24 -4.20 4.09
CA THR A 17 -5.01 -3.74 2.94
C THR A 17 -4.34 -2.49 2.36
N PRO A 18 -4.55 -2.19 1.06
CA PRO A 18 -3.96 -1.00 0.45
C PRO A 18 -4.27 0.30 1.23
N GLU A 19 -5.48 0.41 1.78
CA GLU A 19 -5.88 1.54 2.62
C GLU A 19 -5.14 1.59 3.96
N GLN A 20 -4.89 0.43 4.59
CA GLN A 20 -4.10 0.34 5.81
C GLN A 20 -2.64 0.71 5.55
N ARG A 21 -2.06 0.27 4.43
CA ARG A 21 -0.70 0.64 4.02
C ARG A 21 -0.59 2.14 3.77
N TYR A 22 -1.57 2.71 3.06
CA TYR A 22 -1.64 4.15 2.81
C TYR A 22 -1.72 4.98 4.09
N ARG A 23 -2.66 4.64 4.98
CA ARG A 23 -2.80 5.34 6.27
C ARG A 23 -1.57 5.15 7.14
N GLY A 24 -1.04 3.93 7.22
CA GLY A 24 0.17 3.63 7.97
C GLY A 24 1.36 4.48 7.50
N ALA A 25 1.60 4.52 6.20
CA ALA A 25 2.69 5.29 5.62
C ALA A 25 2.50 6.80 5.82
N ARG A 26 1.28 7.33 5.69
CA ARG A 26 0.96 8.74 5.95
C ARG A 26 1.13 9.13 7.42
N LEU A 27 0.74 8.25 8.34
CA LEU A 27 0.93 8.49 9.78
C LEU A 27 2.42 8.54 10.14
N VAL A 28 3.21 7.58 9.66
CA VAL A 28 4.67 7.57 9.86
C VAL A 28 5.30 8.84 9.30
N ALA A 29 4.97 9.21 8.06
CA ALA A 29 5.50 10.43 7.44
C ALA A 29 5.14 11.71 8.21
N SER A 30 3.99 11.74 8.90
CA SER A 30 3.60 12.89 9.73
C SER A 30 4.27 12.94 11.11
N ALA A 31 4.73 11.80 11.61
CA ALA A 31 5.35 11.66 12.93
C ALA A 31 6.89 11.68 12.88
N ALA A 32 7.47 11.34 11.73
CA ALA A 32 8.91 11.30 11.54
C ALA A 32 9.54 12.69 11.59
N SER A 33 10.74 12.77 12.15
CA SER A 33 11.50 14.03 12.26
C SER A 33 12.15 14.44 10.94
N ASP A 34 12.58 13.44 10.16
CA ASP A 34 13.24 13.61 8.87
C ASP A 34 13.00 12.39 7.96
N ALA A 35 13.60 12.42 6.76
CA ALA A 35 13.41 11.38 5.76
C ALA A 35 14.06 10.03 6.12
N GLU A 36 15.18 10.05 6.85
CA GLU A 36 15.90 8.84 7.27
C GLU A 36 15.16 8.14 8.42
N ASP A 37 14.65 8.93 9.37
CA ASP A 37 13.77 8.47 10.45
C ASP A 37 12.48 7.87 9.88
N CYS A 38 11.85 8.54 8.92
CA CYS A 38 10.67 8.02 8.21
C CYS A 38 10.94 6.67 7.55
N ALA A 39 12.06 6.55 6.81
CA ALA A 39 12.43 5.31 6.14
C ALA A 39 12.63 4.15 7.12
N SER A 40 13.29 4.43 8.25
CA SER A 40 13.53 3.44 9.31
C SER A 40 12.23 2.95 9.95
N LEU A 41 11.30 3.86 10.25
CA LEU A 41 10.00 3.53 10.84
C LEU A 41 9.11 2.73 9.87
N LEU A 42 9.11 3.06 8.57
CA LEU A 42 8.38 2.32 7.56
C LEU A 42 8.90 0.88 7.41
N ALA A 43 10.22 0.70 7.43
CA ALA A 43 10.85 -0.62 7.31
C ALA A 43 10.45 -1.56 8.45
N VAL A 44 10.35 -1.06 9.69
CA VAL A 44 9.87 -1.83 10.85
C VAL A 44 8.44 -2.34 10.65
N LEU A 45 7.61 -1.57 9.94
CA LEU A 45 6.20 -1.91 9.66
C LEU A 45 6.02 -2.72 8.37
N GLY A 46 7.09 -2.97 7.61
CA GLY A 46 7.01 -3.60 6.29
C GLY A 46 6.30 -2.73 5.24
N LEU A 47 6.35 -1.41 5.41
CA LEU A 47 5.79 -0.41 4.50
C LEU A 47 6.88 0.25 3.67
N GLU A 48 6.47 0.85 2.55
CA GLU A 48 7.31 1.64 1.67
C GLU A 48 6.76 3.06 1.55
N ALA A 49 7.62 4.04 1.23
CA ALA A 49 7.18 5.42 1.02
C ALA A 49 6.15 5.54 -0.12
N ALA A 50 6.21 4.63 -1.11
CA ALA A 50 5.26 4.55 -2.20
C ALA A 50 3.83 4.22 -1.74
N ASP A 51 3.66 3.53 -0.61
CA ASP A 51 2.35 3.21 -0.05
C ASP A 51 1.60 4.46 0.39
N GLY A 52 2.31 5.50 0.81
CA GLY A 52 1.74 6.78 1.23
C GLY A 52 1.23 7.66 0.08
N VAL A 53 1.33 7.20 -1.17
CA VAL A 53 0.90 7.93 -2.36
C VAL A 53 -0.40 7.33 -2.87
N SER A 54 -1.53 8.04 -2.68
CA SER A 54 -2.82 7.64 -3.25
C SER A 54 -2.71 7.54 -4.78
N GLY A 55 -3.04 6.38 -5.34
CA GLY A 55 -2.98 6.09 -6.77
C GLY A 55 -3.88 6.95 -7.66
N GLU A 56 -4.57 7.96 -7.13
CA GLU A 56 -5.43 8.88 -7.89
C GLU A 56 -4.65 9.70 -8.93
N HIS A 57 -3.32 9.82 -8.79
CA HIS A 57 -2.47 10.40 -9.84
C HIS A 57 -1.98 9.39 -10.91
N ARG A 58 -2.16 8.07 -10.71
CA ARG A 58 -1.75 7.06 -11.69
C ARG A 58 -2.85 6.79 -12.73
N SER A 59 -4.13 6.92 -12.37
CA SER A 59 -5.25 6.73 -13.32
C SER A 59 -5.43 7.86 -14.34
N ARG A 60 -4.93 9.08 -14.09
CA ARG A 60 -5.01 10.19 -15.06
C ARG A 60 -3.99 10.08 -16.20
N ALA A 61 -2.92 9.31 -16.02
CA ALA A 61 -1.89 9.14 -17.05
C ALA A 61 -2.28 8.06 -18.09
N ASP A 62 -3.04 7.04 -17.68
CA ASP A 62 -3.44 5.92 -18.53
C ASP A 62 -4.63 6.29 -19.47
N ASP A 63 -5.57 7.13 -19.01
CA ASP A 63 -6.78 7.48 -19.78
C ASP A 63 -6.50 8.29 -21.07
N ARG A 64 -5.37 8.99 -21.15
CA ARG A 64 -4.96 9.70 -22.38
C ARG A 64 -4.46 8.79 -23.50
N GLY A 65 -4.24 7.50 -23.22
CA GLY A 65 -3.82 6.51 -24.22
C GLY A 65 -4.94 5.98 -25.11
N TRP A 66 -6.19 5.93 -24.61
CA TRP A 66 -7.26 5.19 -25.30
C TRP A 66 -7.95 5.95 -26.44
N ARG A 67 -8.02 7.29 -26.40
CA ARG A 67 -8.77 8.06 -27.43
C ARG A 67 -8.07 8.27 -28.77
N ARG A 68 -6.80 7.89 -28.94
CA ARG A 68 -6.05 8.12 -30.21
C ARG A 68 -6.02 6.90 -31.15
N GLY A 69 -6.90 5.91 -30.95
CA GLY A 69 -6.90 4.66 -31.72
C GLY A 69 -8.15 4.36 -32.56
N SER A 70 -9.23 5.14 -32.45
CA SER A 70 -10.53 4.78 -33.08
C SER A 70 -10.88 5.53 -34.37
N GLU A 71 -9.96 6.34 -34.92
CA GLU A 71 -10.13 7.02 -36.22
C GLU A 71 -9.16 6.47 -37.27
N ALA A 72 -9.15 5.15 -37.47
CA ALA A 72 -8.60 4.56 -38.69
C ALA A 72 -9.74 3.80 -39.36
N GLY A 73 -10.50 4.54 -40.16
CA GLY A 73 -11.60 4.04 -40.97
C GLY A 73 -11.10 3.08 -42.04
N THR A 74 -11.92 2.05 -42.28
CA THR A 74 -11.91 1.23 -43.49
C THR A 74 -13.15 1.59 -44.30
#